data_AF-A0A534S5W3-F1
#
_entry.id   AF-A0A534S5W3-F1
#
_cell.length_a   1.000
_cell.length_b   1.000
_cell.length_c   1.000
_cell.angle_alpha   90.00
_cell.angle_beta   90.00
_cell.angle_gamma   90.00
#
_symmetry.space_group_name_H-M   'P 1'
#
loop_
_entity.id
_entity.type
_entity.pdbx_description
1 polymer ?
#
loop_
_entity_poly.entity_id
_entity_poly.type
_entity_poly.pdbx_seq_one_letter_code
_entity_poly.pdbx_strand_id
1 'polypeptide(L)'
;LASRFAAISKAGTAAFFSTRGNAFSTRTAGFIIQSHFPPGVTNTASGPLFGVQFSQLPCGDVNPKLPLGLSADPGGVPLYKGGQAVGGVGVEGNGTYTADVQPSDEDVTREERIAVAATRGFPTPEEIRGDRIYVNGLRLPFRNVEPGGRRRLPPLDLSTVGTFDSPIRDSPAPARRRQRLGGVSGTVLTDGQGHDRFFPPADGVDPPPVERGLTEGEVRRILAQGARQADRTRAGIRRPIGDRARVNVAVVDRAGNVLGLFSTQDAAIFGIDVSVQKARAAAFFSSPTAAERLLAEGATRAARPVGDNLSAFVRAAAADGIGLDGRIAFSDRAIGFLSRPFLPDGIDASGPGPFSRPTPDFSVFNDGLQVELVKEVLGEVLVLRNPPTGDCTRVPGLANGIQIFPGSVPLYRGRRLIGAVGVSGDGVDQDDIVAAAGSAGFEAPSDMRADRVTVRGVRLPYVKFPRRPTTR
;
A
#
# COMPACT_ATOMS: atom_id res chain seq x y z
N LEU A 1 25.43 5.14 4.67
CA LEU A 1 24.14 5.17 5.39
C LEU A 1 22.93 5.17 4.45
N ALA A 2 22.82 6.08 3.46
CA ALA A 2 21.75 6.04 2.45
C ALA A 2 21.68 4.67 1.72
N SER A 3 22.83 4.11 1.34
CA SER A 3 22.91 2.79 0.69
C SER A 3 22.40 1.64 1.56
N ARG A 4 22.58 1.71 2.89
CA ARG A 4 22.07 0.68 3.81
C ARG A 4 20.55 0.69 3.87
N PHE A 5 19.95 1.86 4.04
CA PHE A 5 18.49 2.01 4.12
C PHE A 5 17.82 1.65 2.79
N ALA A 6 18.43 2.00 1.66
CA ALA A 6 18.01 1.56 0.35
C ALA A 6 18.11 0.03 0.19
N ALA A 7 19.22 -0.61 0.56
CA ALA A 7 19.35 -2.06 0.50
C ALA A 7 18.30 -2.78 1.36
N ILE A 8 18.02 -2.29 2.58
CA ILE A 8 16.97 -2.83 3.45
C ILE A 8 15.58 -2.67 2.81
N SER A 9 15.30 -1.50 2.22
CA SER A 9 14.00 -1.21 1.59
C SER A 9 13.81 -2.05 0.31
N LYS A 10 14.86 -2.25 -0.49
CA LYS A 10 14.87 -3.18 -1.65
C LYS A 10 14.61 -4.63 -1.22
N ALA A 11 15.33 -5.11 -0.19
CA ALA A 11 15.16 -6.46 0.36
C ALA A 11 13.74 -6.68 0.89
N GLY A 12 13.26 -5.72 1.68
CA GLY A 12 11.94 -5.72 2.30
C GLY A 12 10.83 -5.66 1.27
N THR A 13 10.97 -4.86 0.21
CA THR A 13 10.01 -4.80 -0.89
C THR A 13 9.79 -6.18 -1.51
N ALA A 14 10.87 -6.83 -1.93
CA ALA A 14 10.78 -8.16 -2.52
C ALA A 14 10.17 -9.18 -1.55
N ALA A 15 10.55 -9.13 -0.26
CA ALA A 15 10.01 -9.99 0.76
C ALA A 15 8.51 -9.76 1.03
N PHE A 16 8.06 -8.50 1.05
CA PHE A 16 6.73 -8.12 1.54
C PHE A 16 5.65 -8.23 0.49
N PHE A 17 6.00 -8.09 -0.79
CA PHE A 17 5.10 -8.35 -1.91
C PHE A 17 4.94 -9.86 -2.21
N SER A 18 5.88 -10.68 -1.77
CA SER A 18 5.94 -12.10 -2.09
C SER A 18 5.10 -12.96 -1.15
N THR A 19 4.44 -13.98 -1.71
CA THR A 19 3.59 -14.95 -1.02
C THR A 19 3.88 -16.36 -1.56
N ARG A 20 3.10 -17.37 -1.17
CA ARG A 20 3.19 -18.70 -1.83
C ARG A 20 2.60 -18.70 -3.25
N GLY A 21 1.74 -17.73 -3.57
CA GLY A 21 1.05 -17.65 -4.86
C GLY A 21 1.66 -16.67 -5.86
N ASN A 22 2.55 -15.77 -5.42
CA ASN A 22 3.19 -14.76 -6.28
C ASN A 22 4.54 -14.34 -5.71
N ALA A 23 5.49 -13.99 -6.58
CA ALA A 23 6.79 -13.47 -6.22
C ALA A 23 7.11 -12.24 -7.05
N PHE A 24 7.30 -11.11 -6.39
CA PHE A 24 7.58 -9.83 -7.03
C PHE A 24 8.93 -9.28 -6.58
N SER A 25 9.67 -8.74 -7.53
CA SER A 25 10.93 -8.04 -7.28
C SER A 25 10.68 -6.54 -7.18
N THR A 26 11.75 -5.81 -6.87
CA THR A 26 11.77 -4.34 -7.00
C THR A 26 11.48 -3.85 -8.42
N ARG A 27 11.83 -4.60 -9.48
CA ARG A 27 11.40 -4.28 -10.85
C ARG A 27 9.89 -4.39 -11.01
N THR A 28 9.30 -5.46 -10.50
CA THR A 28 7.84 -5.60 -10.51
C THR A 28 7.18 -4.42 -9.78
N ALA A 29 7.71 -4.06 -8.60
CA ALA A 29 7.21 -2.94 -7.81
C ALA A 29 7.35 -1.60 -8.57
N GLY A 30 8.51 -1.33 -9.17
CA GLY A 30 8.75 -0.13 -9.97
C GLY A 30 7.83 -0.03 -11.19
N PHE A 31 7.51 -1.15 -11.84
CA PHE A 31 6.63 -1.20 -13.01
C PHE A 31 5.17 -0.84 -12.70
N ILE A 32 4.66 -1.27 -11.56
CA ILE A 32 3.23 -1.15 -11.21
C ILE A 32 2.86 0.17 -10.49
N ILE A 33 3.82 1.08 -10.30
CA ILE A 33 3.61 2.38 -9.66
C ILE A 33 3.71 3.57 -10.62
N GLN A 34 4.04 3.32 -11.89
CA GLN A 34 4.31 4.36 -12.88
C GLN A 34 3.05 5.17 -13.23
N SER A 35 3.24 6.37 -13.77
CA SER A 35 2.15 7.22 -14.25
C SER A 35 1.39 6.63 -15.45
N HIS A 36 2.01 5.68 -16.14
CA HIS A 36 1.44 4.92 -17.26
C HIS A 36 1.62 3.41 -17.05
N PHE A 37 0.66 2.64 -17.54
CA PHE A 37 0.66 1.18 -17.43
C PHE A 37 0.21 0.57 -18.77
N PRO A 38 1.15 0.05 -19.58
CA PRO A 38 2.57 -0.14 -19.26
C PRO A 38 3.37 1.19 -19.29
N PRO A 39 4.51 1.27 -18.58
CA PRO A 39 5.39 2.44 -18.62
C PRO A 39 5.90 2.72 -20.04
N GLY A 40 6.04 4.01 -20.38
CA GLY A 40 6.49 4.44 -21.71
C GLY A 40 5.39 4.49 -22.79
N VAL A 41 4.16 4.06 -22.48
CA VAL A 41 3.02 4.15 -23.42
C VAL A 41 2.08 5.28 -22.99
N THR A 42 2.09 6.36 -23.77
CA THR A 42 1.22 7.54 -23.59
C THR A 42 -0.27 7.19 -23.68
N ASN A 43 -1.12 7.99 -23.05
CA ASN A 43 -2.57 7.81 -23.00
C ASN A 43 -3.00 6.45 -22.46
N THR A 44 -2.30 6.00 -21.41
CA THR A 44 -2.67 4.82 -20.63
C THR A 44 -2.77 5.18 -19.15
N ALA A 45 -3.68 4.50 -18.45
CA ALA A 45 -3.89 4.74 -17.03
C ALA A 45 -2.63 4.44 -16.21
N SER A 46 -2.51 5.04 -15.03
CA SER A 46 -1.41 4.75 -14.10
C SER A 46 -1.41 3.32 -13.59
N GLY A 47 -0.25 2.89 -13.09
CA GLY A 47 -0.04 1.57 -12.51
C GLY A 47 -1.02 1.23 -11.39
N PRO A 48 -1.36 -0.06 -11.20
CA PRO A 48 -2.40 -0.48 -10.26
C PRO A 48 -2.07 -0.17 -8.80
N LEU A 49 -0.79 -0.04 -8.44
CA LEU A 49 -0.35 0.29 -7.07
C LEU A 49 0.35 1.66 -6.99
N PHE A 50 0.06 2.56 -7.92
CA PHE A 50 0.54 3.95 -7.88
C PHE A 50 0.44 4.56 -6.47
N GLY A 51 1.57 5.01 -5.92
CA GLY A 51 1.63 5.56 -4.55
C GLY A 51 1.99 4.56 -3.45
N VAL A 52 2.16 3.26 -3.74
CA VAL A 52 2.39 2.23 -2.69
C VAL A 52 3.72 2.40 -1.95
N GLN A 53 4.70 3.06 -2.55
CA GLN A 53 6.01 3.34 -1.95
C GLN A 53 5.91 4.06 -0.59
N PHE A 54 4.86 4.86 -0.37
CA PHE A 54 4.63 5.59 0.87
C PHE A 54 3.85 4.79 1.92
N SER A 55 4.18 3.51 2.03
CA SER A 55 3.69 2.58 3.05
C SER A 55 4.87 1.88 3.73
N GLN A 56 4.62 1.16 4.83
CA GLN A 56 5.65 0.48 5.62
C GLN A 56 6.70 1.41 6.24
N LEU A 57 6.43 2.72 6.22
CA LEU A 57 7.30 3.76 6.76
C LEU A 57 7.56 3.52 8.25
N PRO A 58 8.73 3.89 8.77
CA PRO A 58 9.14 3.50 10.12
C PRO A 58 8.35 4.22 11.23
N CYS A 59 7.69 5.33 10.90
CA CYS A 59 6.75 6.08 11.73
C CYS A 59 5.32 5.48 11.75
N GLY A 60 5.07 4.38 11.05
CA GLY A 60 3.73 3.78 11.03
C GLY A 60 3.34 3.24 12.40
N ASP A 61 2.08 3.40 12.80
CA ASP A 61 1.54 2.86 14.06
C ASP A 61 1.04 1.40 13.90
N VAL A 62 1.07 0.84 12.69
CA VAL A 62 0.52 -0.50 12.39
C VAL A 62 1.62 -1.56 12.36
N ASN A 63 2.37 -1.65 11.26
CA ASN A 63 3.46 -2.61 11.10
C ASN A 63 4.65 -1.94 10.38
N PRO A 64 5.26 -0.91 10.99
CA PRO A 64 6.39 -0.18 10.41
C PRO A 64 7.60 -1.10 10.27
N LYS A 65 8.24 -1.12 9.10
CA LYS A 65 9.32 -2.09 8.83
C LYS A 65 10.43 -1.59 7.91
N LEU A 66 10.16 -0.63 7.01
CA LEU A 66 11.08 -0.28 5.94
C LEU A 66 11.57 1.18 6.08
N PRO A 67 12.89 1.42 6.14
CA PRO A 67 13.45 2.75 6.36
C PRO A 67 13.02 3.81 5.34
N LEU A 68 12.84 3.42 4.07
CA LEU A 68 12.46 4.32 2.96
C LEU A 68 11.12 3.92 2.33
N GLY A 69 10.30 3.14 3.04
CA GLY A 69 9.09 2.53 2.47
C GLY A 69 9.42 1.45 1.44
N LEU A 70 8.46 1.18 0.54
CA LEU A 70 8.67 0.21 -0.55
C LEU A 70 9.49 0.86 -1.68
N SER A 71 10.32 0.05 -2.32
CA SER A 71 11.32 0.48 -3.29
C SER A 71 10.90 0.15 -4.72
N ALA A 72 11.03 1.14 -5.60
CA ALA A 72 10.89 0.98 -7.05
C ALA A 72 12.23 0.73 -7.75
N ASP A 73 13.32 0.74 -6.99
CA ASP A 73 14.69 0.74 -7.49
C ASP A 73 15.19 -0.70 -7.66
N PRO A 74 15.60 -1.14 -8.88
CA PRO A 74 16.10 -2.49 -9.11
C PRO A 74 17.23 -2.90 -8.16
N GLY A 75 17.24 -4.17 -7.78
CA GLY A 75 18.24 -4.74 -6.86
C GLY A 75 17.66 -5.50 -5.66
N GLY A 76 16.33 -5.59 -5.56
CA GLY A 76 15.61 -6.43 -4.59
C GLY A 76 14.97 -7.68 -5.22
N VAL A 77 15.28 -8.87 -4.70
CA VAL A 77 14.79 -10.18 -5.19
C VAL A 77 14.36 -11.08 -4.01
N PRO A 78 13.22 -11.80 -4.08
CA PRO A 78 12.71 -12.56 -2.95
C PRO A 78 13.41 -13.91 -2.76
N LEU A 79 13.51 -14.35 -1.50
CA LEU A 79 14.10 -15.62 -1.09
C LEU A 79 13.02 -16.63 -0.74
N TYR A 80 13.19 -17.87 -1.21
CA TYR A 80 12.25 -18.97 -0.96
C TYR A 80 12.93 -20.22 -0.42
N LYS A 81 12.24 -20.92 0.48
CA LYS A 81 12.62 -22.26 0.98
C LYS A 81 11.38 -23.14 0.98
N GLY A 82 11.45 -24.29 0.29
CA GLY A 82 10.33 -25.23 0.21
C GLY A 82 9.02 -24.60 -0.30
N GLY A 83 9.10 -23.71 -1.29
CA GLY A 83 7.95 -23.00 -1.86
C GLY A 83 7.35 -21.89 -0.97
N GLN A 84 7.96 -21.56 0.16
CA GLN A 84 7.53 -20.47 1.04
C GLN A 84 8.48 -19.29 0.94
N ALA A 85 7.94 -18.07 0.84
CA ALA A 85 8.73 -16.86 0.96
C ALA A 85 9.33 -16.76 2.37
N VAL A 86 10.64 -16.62 2.47
CA VAL A 86 11.39 -16.57 3.74
C VAL A 86 12.16 -15.26 3.93
N GLY A 87 12.14 -14.37 2.95
CA GLY A 87 12.79 -13.07 3.03
C GLY A 87 13.04 -12.49 1.65
N GLY A 88 13.98 -11.57 1.56
CA GLY A 88 14.45 -10.97 0.32
C GLY A 88 15.89 -10.52 0.45
N VAL A 89 16.57 -10.42 -0.67
CA VAL A 89 17.89 -9.79 -0.78
C VAL A 89 17.68 -8.42 -1.42
N GLY A 90 18.39 -7.42 -0.93
CA GLY A 90 18.45 -6.08 -1.51
C GLY A 90 19.89 -5.64 -1.59
N VAL A 91 20.27 -5.11 -2.75
CA VAL A 91 21.63 -4.60 -3.00
C VAL A 91 21.54 -3.14 -3.43
N GLU A 92 22.40 -2.33 -2.84
CA GLU A 92 22.58 -0.93 -3.21
C GLU A 92 24.07 -0.61 -3.23
N GLY A 93 24.57 -0.09 -4.35
CA GLY A 93 26.00 0.14 -4.56
C GLY A 93 26.35 1.41 -5.33
N ASN A 94 25.39 2.04 -6.02
CA ASN A 94 25.61 3.24 -6.82
C ASN A 94 25.21 4.54 -6.08
N GLY A 95 24.54 4.43 -4.94
CA GLY A 95 24.13 5.56 -4.10
C GLY A 95 22.89 6.29 -4.59
N THR A 96 22.19 5.77 -5.60
CA THR A 96 21.05 6.40 -6.25
C THR A 96 19.79 5.57 -6.00
N TYR A 97 18.88 6.08 -5.16
CA TYR A 97 17.58 5.46 -4.91
C TYR A 97 16.54 6.01 -5.89
N THR A 98 16.18 5.22 -6.90
CA THR A 98 15.38 5.67 -8.06
C THR A 98 14.24 4.72 -8.41
N ALA A 99 13.60 4.90 -9.56
CA ALA A 99 12.70 3.94 -10.18
C ALA A 99 13.19 3.62 -11.59
N ASP A 100 12.98 2.38 -12.04
CA ASP A 100 13.12 2.02 -13.45
C ASP A 100 11.93 2.58 -14.24
N VAL A 101 12.16 3.72 -14.90
CA VAL A 101 11.15 4.45 -15.69
C VAL A 101 11.06 3.95 -17.14
N GLN A 102 12.04 3.17 -17.60
CA GLN A 102 12.10 2.65 -18.97
C GLN A 102 12.33 1.13 -18.98
N PRO A 103 11.39 0.33 -18.41
CA PRO A 103 11.58 -1.11 -18.23
C PRO A 103 11.66 -1.92 -19.54
N SER A 104 11.48 -1.28 -20.70
CA SER A 104 11.62 -1.88 -22.03
C SER A 104 13.05 -1.92 -22.56
N ASP A 105 14.01 -1.25 -21.91
CA ASP A 105 15.41 -1.21 -22.34
C ASP A 105 16.23 -2.45 -21.92
N GLU A 106 15.62 -3.34 -21.12
CA GLU A 106 16.23 -4.57 -20.59
C GLU A 106 17.58 -4.34 -19.88
N ASP A 107 17.75 -3.18 -19.23
CA ASP A 107 18.97 -2.85 -18.51
C ASP A 107 19.32 -3.90 -17.43
N VAL A 108 20.60 -4.02 -17.07
CA VAL A 108 21.05 -4.89 -15.99
C VAL A 108 21.97 -4.12 -15.06
N THR A 109 21.43 -3.67 -13.93
CA THR A 109 22.20 -2.97 -12.91
C THR A 109 23.18 -3.92 -12.21
N ARG A 110 24.26 -3.37 -11.66
CA ARG A 110 25.23 -4.14 -10.86
C ARG A 110 24.56 -4.72 -9.62
N GLU A 111 23.68 -3.94 -9.01
CA GLU A 111 22.86 -4.28 -7.86
C GLU A 111 21.98 -5.50 -8.16
N GLU A 112 21.26 -5.50 -9.27
CA GLU A 112 20.42 -6.63 -9.68
C GLU A 112 21.24 -7.90 -9.89
N ARG A 113 22.37 -7.82 -10.58
CA ARG A 113 23.26 -8.96 -10.81
C ARG A 113 23.73 -9.60 -9.51
N ILE A 114 24.10 -8.78 -8.52
CA ILE A 114 24.55 -9.25 -7.21
C ILE A 114 23.36 -9.84 -6.43
N ALA A 115 22.19 -9.19 -6.45
CA ALA A 115 20.99 -9.65 -5.75
C ALA A 115 20.53 -11.03 -6.26
N VAL A 116 20.49 -11.23 -7.58
CA VAL A 116 20.14 -12.53 -8.19
C VAL A 116 21.19 -13.59 -7.88
N ALA A 117 22.48 -13.25 -7.84
CA ALA A 117 23.52 -14.20 -7.44
C ALA A 117 23.37 -14.64 -5.97
N ALA A 118 22.90 -13.75 -5.09
CA ALA A 118 22.69 -14.02 -3.68
C ALA A 118 21.47 -14.90 -3.38
N THR A 119 20.57 -15.13 -4.36
CA THR A 119 19.43 -16.05 -4.16
C THR A 119 19.80 -17.53 -4.38
N ARG A 120 21.07 -17.85 -4.66
CA ARG A 120 21.54 -19.24 -4.83
C ARG A 120 21.27 -20.05 -3.55
N GLY A 121 20.64 -21.21 -3.71
CA GLY A 121 20.20 -22.06 -2.59
C GLY A 121 18.83 -21.68 -2.01
N PHE A 122 18.29 -20.52 -2.39
CA PHE A 122 16.97 -20.03 -1.99
C PHE A 122 16.18 -19.46 -3.20
N PRO A 123 16.13 -20.18 -4.34
CA PRO A 123 15.61 -19.63 -5.58
C PRO A 123 14.11 -19.36 -5.50
N THR A 124 13.66 -18.27 -6.12
CA THR A 124 12.24 -18.04 -6.35
C THR A 124 11.66 -19.11 -7.27
N PRO A 125 10.53 -19.78 -6.91
CA PRO A 125 9.87 -20.74 -7.79
C PRO A 125 9.42 -20.05 -9.09
N GLU A 126 9.72 -20.66 -10.22
CA GLU A 126 9.53 -20.05 -11.53
C GLU A 126 8.05 -19.75 -11.82
N GLU A 127 7.16 -20.63 -11.37
CA GLU A 127 5.74 -20.64 -11.71
C GLU A 127 4.95 -19.47 -11.11
N ILE A 128 5.50 -18.83 -10.08
CA ILE A 128 4.89 -17.75 -9.32
C ILE A 128 5.62 -16.40 -9.49
N ARG A 129 6.71 -16.35 -10.27
CA ARG A 129 7.43 -15.10 -10.52
C ARG A 129 6.53 -14.08 -11.24
N GLY A 130 6.80 -12.79 -11.02
CA GLY A 130 6.10 -11.69 -11.69
C GLY A 130 6.04 -11.86 -13.20
N ASP A 131 7.10 -12.39 -13.80
CA ASP A 131 7.22 -12.61 -15.23
C ASP A 131 6.41 -13.82 -15.76
N ARG A 132 5.68 -14.51 -14.89
CA ARG A 132 4.64 -15.52 -15.20
C ARG A 132 3.23 -15.03 -14.83
N ILE A 133 3.08 -13.79 -14.36
CA ILE A 133 1.83 -13.17 -13.94
C ILE A 133 1.48 -12.04 -14.92
N TYR A 134 0.20 -11.98 -15.30
CA TYR A 134 -0.31 -11.02 -16.27
C TYR A 134 -1.41 -10.17 -15.63
N VAL A 135 -1.29 -8.85 -15.74
CA VAL A 135 -2.30 -7.88 -15.29
C VAL A 135 -2.81 -7.14 -16.51
N ASN A 136 -4.12 -7.20 -16.77
CA ASN A 136 -4.73 -6.63 -17.99
C ASN A 136 -4.08 -7.11 -19.31
N GLY A 137 -3.56 -8.35 -19.32
CA GLY A 137 -2.84 -8.92 -20.46
C GLY A 137 -1.36 -8.52 -20.55
N LEU A 138 -0.86 -7.67 -19.64
CA LEU A 138 0.54 -7.24 -19.59
C LEU A 138 1.33 -8.12 -18.64
N ARG A 139 2.46 -8.66 -19.12
CA ARG A 139 3.42 -9.42 -18.30
C ARG A 139 4.13 -8.46 -17.34
N LEU A 140 4.21 -8.81 -16.06
CA LEU A 140 5.00 -8.02 -15.11
C LEU A 140 6.49 -8.36 -15.23
N PRO A 141 7.42 -7.38 -15.15
CA PRO A 141 8.84 -7.70 -15.10
C PRO A 141 9.19 -8.36 -13.77
N PHE A 142 10.28 -9.13 -13.74
CA PHE A 142 10.80 -9.73 -12.51
C PHE A 142 12.31 -9.51 -12.36
N ARG A 143 13.10 -9.78 -13.40
CA ARG A 143 14.54 -9.49 -13.46
C ARG A 143 15.00 -9.51 -14.91
N ASN A 144 16.09 -8.81 -15.22
CA ASN A 144 16.69 -8.82 -16.56
C ASN A 144 17.97 -9.68 -16.62
N VAL A 145 18.36 -10.29 -15.49
CA VAL A 145 19.55 -11.14 -15.38
C VAL A 145 19.21 -12.52 -14.85
N GLU A 146 19.73 -13.54 -15.53
CA GLU A 146 19.65 -14.92 -15.03
C GLU A 146 20.76 -15.21 -14.02
N PRO A 147 20.54 -16.14 -13.07
CA PRO A 147 21.60 -16.56 -12.14
C PRO A 147 22.80 -17.07 -12.93
N GLY A 148 23.91 -16.33 -12.90
CA GLY A 148 25.13 -16.69 -13.63
C GLY A 148 25.69 -18.06 -13.25
N GLY A 149 26.61 -18.57 -14.07
CA GLY A 149 27.18 -19.92 -13.96
C GLY A 149 27.77 -20.30 -12.59
N ARG A 150 27.92 -21.62 -12.39
CA ARG A 150 28.36 -22.30 -11.16
C ARG A 150 29.84 -22.11 -10.81
N ARG A 151 30.45 -20.93 -11.03
CA ARG A 151 31.81 -20.70 -10.53
C ARG A 151 31.75 -20.73 -9.01
N ARG A 152 32.23 -21.83 -8.43
CA ARG A 152 32.31 -22.03 -6.99
C ARG A 152 33.36 -21.07 -6.48
N LEU A 153 32.92 -19.99 -5.86
CA LEU A 153 33.82 -19.12 -5.11
C LEU A 153 34.24 -19.87 -3.84
N PRO A 154 35.49 -19.75 -3.39
CA PRO A 154 35.86 -20.23 -2.07
C PRO A 154 34.91 -19.61 -1.03
N PRO A 155 34.56 -20.36 0.04
CA PRO A 155 33.77 -19.80 1.13
C PRO A 155 34.40 -18.49 1.61
N LEU A 156 33.59 -17.46 1.72
CA LEU A 156 34.04 -16.19 2.26
C LEU A 156 34.24 -16.36 3.76
N ASP A 157 35.48 -16.28 4.23
CA ASP A 157 35.75 -16.25 5.66
C ASP A 157 35.34 -14.88 6.20
N LEU A 158 34.16 -14.83 6.84
CA LEU A 158 33.57 -13.60 7.36
C LEU A 158 34.46 -12.91 8.41
N SER A 159 35.41 -13.62 9.03
CA SER A 159 36.40 -13.00 9.94
C SER A 159 37.38 -12.09 9.20
N THR A 160 37.53 -12.26 7.89
CA THR A 160 38.45 -11.49 7.03
C THR A 160 37.79 -10.34 6.26
N VAL A 161 36.46 -10.19 6.34
CA VAL A 161 35.66 -9.24 5.53
C VAL A 161 35.47 -7.89 6.21
N GLY A 162 35.91 -7.75 7.47
CA GLY A 162 35.77 -6.54 8.28
C GLY A 162 34.55 -6.56 9.20
N THR A 163 34.18 -5.40 9.75
CA THR A 163 33.04 -5.27 10.68
C THR A 163 31.72 -5.15 9.94
N PHE A 164 30.73 -5.95 10.34
CA PHE A 164 29.36 -5.84 9.85
C PHE A 164 28.58 -4.79 10.64
N ASP A 165 27.97 -3.82 9.95
CA ASP A 165 27.01 -2.86 10.54
C ASP A 165 25.80 -3.53 11.21
N SER A 166 25.52 -4.79 10.86
CA SER A 166 24.45 -5.58 11.46
C SER A 166 24.91 -7.04 11.56
N PRO A 167 24.93 -7.62 12.77
CA PRO A 167 25.38 -8.99 12.94
C PRO A 167 24.45 -9.95 12.21
N ILE A 168 25.03 -11.01 11.66
CA ILE A 168 24.27 -12.15 11.13
C ILE A 168 23.55 -12.80 12.31
N ARG A 169 22.25 -13.06 12.14
CA ARG A 169 21.39 -13.65 13.16
C ARG A 169 20.32 -14.50 12.50
N ASP A 170 19.74 -15.40 13.28
CA ASP A 170 18.57 -16.16 12.85
C ASP A 170 17.38 -15.24 12.55
N SER A 171 16.49 -15.72 11.67
CA SER A 171 15.23 -15.04 11.41
C SER A 171 14.38 -14.99 12.69
N PRO A 172 13.86 -13.81 13.08
CA PRO A 172 13.02 -13.72 14.27
C PRO A 172 11.71 -14.49 14.07
N ALA A 173 11.07 -14.86 15.17
CA ALA A 173 9.72 -15.39 15.13
C ALA A 173 8.77 -14.40 14.40
N PRO A 174 7.82 -14.89 13.58
CA PRO A 174 6.85 -14.02 12.95
C PRO A 174 6.05 -13.25 14.01
N ALA A 175 5.93 -11.94 13.86
CA ALA A 175 5.08 -11.08 14.70
C ALA A 175 3.59 -11.25 14.33
N ARG A 176 3.13 -12.50 14.22
CA ARG A 176 1.79 -12.90 13.79
C ARG A 176 1.37 -14.21 14.45
N ARG A 177 0.12 -14.28 14.91
CA ARG A 177 -0.48 -15.49 15.49
C ARG A 177 -1.55 -16.05 14.56
N ARG A 178 -1.62 -17.37 14.43
CA ARG A 178 -2.68 -18.04 13.67
C ARG A 178 -4.05 -17.77 14.31
N GLN A 179 -5.04 -17.50 13.48
CA GLN A 179 -6.40 -17.25 13.93
C GLN A 179 -7.43 -17.70 12.87
N ARG A 180 -8.68 -17.90 13.30
CA ARG A 180 -9.82 -18.15 12.42
C ARG A 180 -10.90 -17.09 12.66
N LEU A 181 -11.41 -16.50 11.58
CA LEU A 181 -12.48 -15.51 11.65
C LEU A 181 -13.50 -15.76 10.53
N GLY A 182 -14.79 -15.78 10.88
CA GLY A 182 -15.85 -15.99 9.90
C GLY A 182 -15.77 -17.31 9.13
N GLY A 183 -15.08 -18.33 9.68
CA GLY A 183 -14.84 -19.60 9.00
C GLY A 183 -13.61 -19.64 8.09
N VAL A 184 -12.82 -18.56 8.03
CA VAL A 184 -11.62 -18.43 7.20
C VAL A 184 -10.38 -18.46 8.08
N SER A 185 -9.40 -19.27 7.69
CA SER A 185 -8.10 -19.36 8.38
C SER A 185 -7.19 -18.20 7.98
N GLY A 186 -6.43 -17.68 8.93
CA GLY A 186 -5.55 -16.54 8.73
C GLY A 186 -4.66 -16.26 9.93
N THR A 187 -4.28 -15.00 10.09
CA THR A 187 -3.43 -14.52 11.17
C THR A 187 -3.87 -13.16 11.68
N VAL A 188 -3.50 -12.86 12.92
CA VAL A 188 -3.57 -11.53 13.54
C VAL A 188 -2.16 -11.05 13.84
N LEU A 189 -1.95 -9.73 13.86
CA LEU A 189 -0.67 -9.12 14.17
C LEU A 189 -0.36 -9.30 15.67
N THR A 190 0.91 -9.43 16.03
CA THR A 190 1.35 -9.39 17.43
C THR A 190 2.42 -8.32 17.66
N ASP A 191 2.57 -7.85 18.89
CA ASP A 191 3.67 -6.97 19.29
C ASP A 191 4.98 -7.76 19.54
N GLY A 192 6.03 -7.05 19.97
CA GLY A 192 7.33 -7.66 20.27
C GLY A 192 7.33 -8.57 21.51
N GLN A 193 6.28 -8.53 22.33
CA GLN A 193 6.06 -9.40 23.49
C GLN A 193 5.13 -10.58 23.14
N GLY A 194 4.58 -10.61 21.92
CA GLY A 194 3.67 -11.65 21.45
C GLY A 194 2.19 -11.39 21.77
N HIS A 195 1.83 -10.22 22.28
CA HIS A 195 0.42 -9.87 22.49
C HIS A 195 -0.26 -9.54 21.16
N ASP A 196 -1.51 -9.97 21.00
CA ASP A 196 -2.30 -9.65 19.81
C ASP A 196 -2.49 -8.13 19.68
N ARG A 197 -2.34 -7.63 18.46
CA ARG A 197 -2.59 -6.23 18.10
C ARG A 197 -3.80 -6.14 17.19
N PHE A 198 -4.71 -5.22 17.52
CA PHE A 198 -5.97 -5.01 16.81
C PHE A 198 -6.83 -6.28 16.73
N PHE A 199 -6.65 -7.18 17.70
CA PHE A 199 -7.47 -8.37 17.89
C PHE A 199 -7.51 -8.75 19.39
N PRO A 200 -8.68 -9.11 19.97
CA PRO A 200 -10.01 -9.08 19.36
C PRO A 200 -10.36 -7.68 18.87
N PRO A 201 -11.35 -7.55 17.96
CA PRO A 201 -11.85 -6.24 17.57
C PRO A 201 -12.25 -5.40 18.78
N ALA A 202 -12.32 -4.09 18.62
CA ALA A 202 -12.69 -3.14 19.67
C ALA A 202 -13.91 -2.31 19.26
N ASP A 203 -14.57 -1.71 20.25
CA ASP A 203 -15.57 -0.67 20.03
C ASP A 203 -14.94 0.58 19.39
N GLY A 204 -15.73 1.30 18.60
CA GLY A 204 -15.36 2.62 18.09
C GLY A 204 -15.09 3.60 19.23
N VAL A 205 -14.12 4.50 19.03
CA VAL A 205 -13.85 5.60 19.96
C VAL A 205 -14.52 6.86 19.45
N ASP A 206 -14.46 7.11 18.14
CA ASP A 206 -15.16 8.22 17.50
C ASP A 206 -16.01 7.76 16.29
N PRO A 207 -17.35 7.78 16.39
CA PRO A 207 -18.09 7.88 17.63
C PRO A 207 -18.00 6.62 18.48
N PRO A 208 -18.23 6.72 19.80
CA PRO A 208 -18.41 5.54 20.65
C PRO A 208 -19.76 4.86 20.42
N PRO A 209 -19.93 3.56 20.75
CA PRO A 209 -21.19 2.83 20.60
C PRO A 209 -22.42 3.55 21.18
N VAL A 210 -22.28 4.21 22.32
CA VAL A 210 -23.34 4.99 22.98
C VAL A 210 -23.86 6.14 22.11
N GLU A 211 -23.01 6.67 21.23
CA GLU A 211 -23.37 7.67 20.22
C GLU A 211 -23.64 7.07 18.85
N ARG A 212 -23.95 5.76 18.81
CA ARG A 212 -24.12 5.00 17.58
C ARG A 212 -22.83 4.96 16.75
N GLY A 213 -21.70 4.74 17.39
CA GLY A 213 -20.47 4.22 16.81
C GLY A 213 -20.51 2.73 16.45
N LEU A 214 -19.43 2.23 15.87
CA LEU A 214 -19.25 0.80 15.63
C LEU A 214 -19.06 0.08 16.96
N THR A 215 -19.74 -1.05 17.15
CA THR A 215 -19.48 -1.96 18.27
C THR A 215 -18.41 -3.01 17.91
N GLU A 216 -17.77 -3.61 18.90
CA GLU A 216 -16.85 -4.74 18.76
C GLU A 216 -17.44 -5.86 17.89
N GLY A 217 -18.71 -6.20 18.13
CA GLY A 217 -19.44 -7.21 17.38
C GLY A 217 -19.66 -6.83 15.90
N GLU A 218 -19.90 -5.55 15.63
CA GLU A 218 -20.03 -5.04 14.26
C GLU A 218 -18.68 -5.02 13.52
N VAL A 219 -17.60 -4.62 14.19
CA VAL A 219 -16.24 -4.68 13.63
C VAL A 219 -15.85 -6.12 13.31
N ARG A 220 -16.12 -7.05 14.24
CA ARG A 220 -15.96 -8.50 14.02
C ARG A 220 -16.75 -8.99 12.81
N ARG A 221 -17.99 -8.52 12.63
CA ARG A 221 -18.84 -8.88 11.49
C ARG A 221 -18.26 -8.38 10.17
N ILE A 222 -17.82 -7.13 10.10
CA ILE A 222 -17.21 -6.51 8.91
C ILE A 222 -15.96 -7.31 8.49
N LEU A 223 -15.04 -7.55 9.43
CA LEU A 223 -13.83 -8.34 9.17
C LEU A 223 -14.16 -9.77 8.70
N ALA A 224 -15.16 -10.41 9.32
CA ALA A 224 -15.59 -11.75 8.95
C ALA A 224 -16.27 -11.80 7.57
N GLN A 225 -17.04 -10.78 7.19
CA GLN A 225 -17.63 -10.65 5.85
C GLN A 225 -16.53 -10.48 4.79
N GLY A 226 -15.58 -9.58 5.03
CA GLY A 226 -14.42 -9.38 4.14
C GLY A 226 -13.60 -10.67 3.97
N ALA A 227 -13.23 -11.33 5.08
CA ALA A 227 -12.48 -12.58 5.03
C ALA A 227 -13.20 -13.67 4.21
N ARG A 228 -14.51 -13.85 4.41
CA ARG A 228 -15.31 -14.81 3.63
C ARG A 228 -15.40 -14.43 2.16
N GLN A 229 -15.50 -13.15 1.84
CA GLN A 229 -15.50 -12.70 0.46
C GLN A 229 -14.15 -13.01 -0.20
N ALA A 230 -13.04 -12.69 0.45
CA ALA A 230 -11.70 -13.00 -0.06
C ALA A 230 -11.53 -14.50 -0.35
N ASP A 231 -12.03 -15.37 0.54
CA ASP A 231 -11.99 -16.82 0.35
C ASP A 231 -12.83 -17.30 -0.85
N ARG A 232 -13.79 -16.53 -1.35
CA ARG A 232 -14.60 -16.85 -2.55
C ARG A 232 -14.11 -16.14 -3.82
N THR A 233 -13.35 -15.07 -3.66
CA THR A 233 -12.84 -14.25 -4.74
C THR A 233 -11.66 -14.92 -5.42
N ARG A 234 -11.68 -15.01 -6.75
CA ARG A 234 -10.52 -15.46 -7.54
C ARG A 234 -9.43 -14.39 -7.50
N ALA A 235 -8.23 -14.82 -7.12
CA ALA A 235 -7.04 -13.99 -7.16
C ALA A 235 -6.77 -13.45 -8.57
N GLY A 236 -6.33 -12.20 -8.64
CA GLY A 236 -5.89 -11.55 -9.87
C GLY A 236 -4.41 -11.75 -10.15
N ILE A 237 -3.60 -11.91 -9.09
CA ILE A 237 -2.14 -11.92 -9.19
C ILE A 237 -1.47 -13.21 -8.67
N ARG A 238 -2.26 -14.24 -8.36
CA ARG A 238 -1.75 -15.48 -7.77
C ARG A 238 -1.79 -16.65 -8.75
N ARG A 239 -0.87 -17.59 -8.53
CA ARG A 239 -0.69 -18.83 -9.28
C ARG A 239 -0.79 -20.01 -8.29
N PRO A 240 -1.39 -21.15 -8.68
CA PRO A 240 -2.06 -21.40 -9.96
C PRO A 240 -3.31 -20.52 -10.16
N ILE A 241 -3.66 -20.27 -11.42
CA ILE A 241 -4.86 -19.50 -11.77
C ILE A 241 -6.08 -20.21 -11.18
N GLY A 242 -6.97 -19.44 -10.55
CA GLY A 242 -8.11 -19.99 -9.82
C GLY A 242 -7.91 -20.06 -8.31
N ASP A 243 -6.71 -19.78 -7.80
CA ASP A 243 -6.49 -19.61 -6.34
C ASP A 243 -7.33 -18.45 -5.79
N ARG A 244 -7.54 -18.49 -4.47
CA ARG A 244 -8.34 -17.52 -3.72
C ARG A 244 -7.52 -16.26 -3.45
N ALA A 245 -8.19 -15.11 -3.47
CA ALA A 245 -7.57 -13.85 -3.10
C ALA A 245 -7.08 -13.91 -1.65
N ARG A 246 -5.85 -13.46 -1.40
CA ARG A 246 -5.26 -13.40 -0.05
C ARG A 246 -4.97 -11.95 0.32
N VAL A 247 -5.78 -11.44 1.24
CA VAL A 247 -5.80 -10.03 1.62
C VAL A 247 -5.73 -9.83 3.13
N ASN A 248 -5.34 -8.63 3.50
CA ASN A 248 -5.48 -8.05 4.83
C ASN A 248 -6.73 -7.18 4.84
N VAL A 249 -7.55 -7.28 5.89
CA VAL A 249 -8.77 -6.49 6.08
C VAL A 249 -8.62 -5.70 7.37
N ALA A 250 -8.79 -4.39 7.30
CA ALA A 250 -8.72 -3.49 8.44
C ALA A 250 -10.01 -2.67 8.55
N VAL A 251 -10.40 -2.36 9.78
CA VAL A 251 -11.53 -1.48 10.10
C VAL A 251 -11.04 -0.37 11.00
N VAL A 252 -11.40 0.87 10.67
CA VAL A 252 -11.12 2.05 11.48
C VAL A 252 -12.41 2.77 11.83
N ASP A 253 -12.42 3.51 12.94
CA ASP A 253 -13.49 4.46 13.25
C ASP A 253 -13.34 5.78 12.46
N ARG A 254 -14.21 6.75 12.72
CA ARG A 254 -14.20 8.05 12.01
C ARG A 254 -12.94 8.87 12.28
N ALA A 255 -12.31 8.69 13.44
CA ALA A 255 -11.07 9.34 13.80
C ALA A 255 -9.84 8.57 13.30
N GLY A 256 -10.01 7.45 12.58
CA GLY A 256 -8.90 6.66 12.05
C GLY A 256 -8.25 5.73 13.08
N ASN A 257 -8.87 5.51 14.24
CA ASN A 257 -8.40 4.52 15.21
C ASN A 257 -8.64 3.11 14.65
N VAL A 258 -7.64 2.24 14.71
CA VAL A 258 -7.76 0.87 14.21
C VAL A 258 -8.57 0.02 15.19
N LEU A 259 -9.79 -0.35 14.78
CA LEU A 259 -10.71 -1.14 15.60
C LEU A 259 -10.49 -2.65 15.42
N GLY A 260 -9.93 -3.06 14.29
CA GLY A 260 -9.58 -4.46 14.08
C GLY A 260 -8.85 -4.72 12.78
N LEU A 261 -7.99 -5.75 12.78
CA LEU A 261 -7.22 -6.17 11.62
C LEU A 261 -7.15 -7.70 11.55
N PHE A 262 -7.42 -8.25 10.37
CA PHE A 262 -7.29 -9.69 10.11
C PHE A 262 -6.64 -9.94 8.74
N SER A 263 -5.61 -10.77 8.73
CA SER A 263 -4.95 -11.22 7.51
C SER A 263 -5.43 -12.62 7.14
N THR A 264 -5.96 -12.81 5.93
CA THR A 264 -6.23 -14.17 5.43
C THR A 264 -4.92 -14.96 5.30
N GLN A 265 -5.02 -16.29 5.29
CA GLN A 265 -3.85 -17.16 5.15
C GLN A 265 -3.01 -16.76 3.93
N ASP A 266 -1.70 -16.57 4.10
CA ASP A 266 -0.77 -16.22 3.01
C ASP A 266 -0.99 -14.82 2.41
N ALA A 267 -1.73 -13.92 3.08
CA ALA A 267 -1.81 -12.52 2.68
C ALA A 267 -0.42 -11.84 2.73
N ALA A 268 -0.15 -11.03 1.72
CA ALA A 268 1.12 -10.33 1.58
C ALA A 268 1.35 -9.33 2.73
N ILE A 269 2.60 -9.19 3.18
CA ILE A 269 2.95 -8.37 4.37
C ILE A 269 2.73 -6.88 4.10
N PHE A 270 3.02 -6.43 2.87
CA PHE A 270 2.85 -5.01 2.50
C PHE A 270 1.41 -4.53 2.76
N GLY A 271 0.44 -5.44 2.56
CA GLY A 271 -0.99 -5.15 2.70
C GLY A 271 -1.45 -4.88 4.13
N ILE A 272 -0.66 -5.20 5.17
CA ILE A 272 -1.02 -4.95 6.57
C ILE A 272 -1.18 -3.44 6.80
N ASP A 273 -0.12 -2.69 6.51
CA ASP A 273 -0.11 -1.22 6.68
C ASP A 273 -1.00 -0.53 5.66
N VAL A 274 -0.93 -0.97 4.39
CA VAL A 274 -1.73 -0.43 3.29
C VAL A 274 -3.22 -0.57 3.56
N SER A 275 -3.71 -1.70 4.09
CA SER A 275 -5.14 -1.87 4.40
C SER A 275 -5.65 -0.83 5.40
N VAL A 276 -4.81 -0.44 6.38
CA VAL A 276 -5.15 0.61 7.34
C VAL A 276 -5.07 1.99 6.72
N GLN A 277 -4.04 2.28 5.92
CA GLN A 277 -3.93 3.55 5.17
C GLN A 277 -5.16 3.75 4.28
N LYS A 278 -5.61 2.71 3.58
CA LYS A 278 -6.81 2.75 2.74
C LYS A 278 -8.09 2.99 3.55
N ALA A 279 -8.22 2.34 4.70
CA ALA A 279 -9.36 2.57 5.60
C ALA A 279 -9.37 4.02 6.11
N ARG A 280 -8.21 4.53 6.57
CA ARG A 280 -8.04 5.90 7.04
C ARG A 280 -8.32 6.92 5.96
N ALA A 281 -7.86 6.70 4.73
CA ALA A 281 -8.15 7.57 3.59
C ALA A 281 -9.67 7.66 3.34
N ALA A 282 -10.37 6.53 3.18
CA ALA A 282 -11.83 6.53 3.01
C ALA A 282 -12.58 7.22 4.16
N ALA A 283 -12.20 6.97 5.41
CA ALA A 283 -12.78 7.64 6.58
C ALA A 283 -12.49 9.15 6.58
N PHE A 284 -11.25 9.54 6.33
CA PHE A 284 -10.79 10.93 6.37
C PHE A 284 -11.46 11.76 5.29
N PHE A 285 -11.37 11.38 4.01
CA PHE A 285 -11.92 12.18 2.92
C PHE A 285 -13.45 12.25 2.94
N SER A 286 -14.12 11.26 3.54
CA SER A 286 -15.58 11.27 3.75
C SER A 286 -16.02 12.04 5.01
N SER A 287 -15.08 12.55 5.81
CA SER A 287 -15.36 13.25 7.06
C SER A 287 -15.83 14.69 6.80
N PRO A 288 -16.77 15.21 7.62
CA PRO A 288 -17.16 16.62 7.57
C PRO A 288 -16.04 17.61 7.92
N THR A 289 -14.94 17.14 8.50
CA THR A 289 -13.83 17.98 9.00
C THR A 289 -12.53 17.78 8.20
N ALA A 290 -12.58 17.12 7.04
CA ALA A 290 -11.39 16.81 6.25
C ALA A 290 -10.67 18.09 5.76
N ALA A 291 -11.42 19.03 5.16
CA ALA A 291 -10.89 20.34 4.76
C ALA A 291 -10.28 21.09 5.95
N GLU A 292 -11.03 21.18 7.04
CA GLU A 292 -10.62 21.89 8.26
C GLU A 292 -9.29 21.35 8.80
N ARG A 293 -9.15 20.03 8.91
CA ARG A 293 -7.93 19.39 9.42
C ARG A 293 -6.71 19.65 8.52
N LEU A 294 -6.89 19.61 7.20
CA LEU A 294 -5.81 19.92 6.24
C LEU A 294 -5.40 21.39 6.31
N LEU A 295 -6.36 22.30 6.40
CA LEU A 295 -6.11 23.74 6.50
C LEU A 295 -5.46 24.10 7.85
N ALA A 296 -5.89 23.49 8.94
CA ALA A 296 -5.33 23.71 10.26
C ALA A 296 -3.84 23.29 10.30
N GLU A 297 -3.53 22.09 9.82
CA GLU A 297 -2.14 21.64 9.73
C GLU A 297 -1.33 22.48 8.74
N GLY A 298 -1.93 22.90 7.61
CA GLY A 298 -1.31 23.84 6.67
C GLY A 298 -0.90 25.15 7.34
N ALA A 299 -1.80 25.77 8.10
CA ALA A 299 -1.53 26.98 8.86
C ALA A 299 -0.41 26.77 9.91
N THR A 300 -0.40 25.62 10.60
CA THR A 300 0.70 25.27 11.50
C THR A 300 2.03 25.05 10.76
N ARG A 301 2.02 24.49 9.54
CA ARG A 301 3.21 24.31 8.70
C ARG A 301 3.77 25.61 8.13
N ALA A 302 2.97 26.66 8.00
CA ALA A 302 3.43 27.96 7.51
C ALA A 302 4.57 28.54 8.37
N ALA A 303 4.64 28.18 9.65
CA ALA A 303 5.71 28.57 10.57
C ALA A 303 6.91 27.61 10.59
N ARG A 304 6.86 26.50 9.84
CA ARG A 304 7.89 25.45 9.80
C ARG A 304 8.62 25.45 8.43
N PRO A 305 9.86 24.93 8.35
CA PRO A 305 10.62 24.92 7.10
C PRO A 305 9.95 24.18 5.92
N VAL A 306 9.02 23.27 6.20
CA VAL A 306 8.28 22.51 5.18
C VAL A 306 7.27 23.37 4.39
N GLY A 307 6.81 24.48 4.96
CA GLY A 307 5.84 25.39 4.36
C GLY A 307 4.41 24.82 4.22
N ASP A 308 3.45 25.68 3.90
CA ASP A 308 2.05 25.27 3.68
C ASP A 308 1.78 24.90 2.21
N ASN A 309 1.83 23.61 1.89
CA ASN A 309 1.30 23.10 0.63
C ASN A 309 -0.05 22.38 0.80
N LEU A 310 -0.49 22.12 2.03
CA LEU A 310 -1.74 21.38 2.29
C LEU A 310 -2.96 22.21 1.90
N SER A 311 -2.94 23.51 2.19
CA SER A 311 -4.00 24.44 1.80
C SER A 311 -4.15 24.57 0.29
N ALA A 312 -3.10 24.28 -0.50
CA ALA A 312 -3.19 24.28 -1.96
C ALA A 312 -4.04 23.12 -2.47
N PHE A 313 -3.89 21.91 -1.90
CA PHE A 313 -4.69 20.75 -2.28
C PHE A 313 -6.17 20.91 -1.93
N VAL A 314 -6.49 21.55 -0.80
CA VAL A 314 -7.88 21.87 -0.42
C VAL A 314 -8.51 22.85 -1.41
N ARG A 315 -7.79 23.91 -1.80
CA ARG A 315 -8.25 24.87 -2.81
C ARG A 315 -8.42 24.24 -4.18
N ALA A 316 -7.50 23.38 -4.59
CA ALA A 316 -7.59 22.66 -5.87
C ALA A 316 -8.83 21.75 -5.90
N ALA A 317 -9.09 21.01 -4.82
CA ALA A 317 -10.30 20.19 -4.71
C ALA A 317 -11.57 21.03 -4.80
N ALA A 318 -11.64 22.14 -4.06
CA ALA A 318 -12.78 23.05 -4.11
C ALA A 318 -13.00 23.64 -5.52
N ALA A 319 -11.93 23.98 -6.25
CA ALA A 319 -12.01 24.46 -7.62
C ALA A 319 -12.58 23.41 -8.60
N ASP A 320 -12.33 22.12 -8.32
CA ASP A 320 -12.91 20.99 -9.04
C ASP A 320 -14.32 20.58 -8.52
N GLY A 321 -14.92 21.38 -7.64
CA GLY A 321 -16.24 21.11 -7.06
C GLY A 321 -16.25 19.99 -6.00
N ILE A 322 -15.07 19.61 -5.51
CA ILE A 322 -14.88 18.57 -4.50
C ILE A 322 -14.82 19.20 -3.10
N GLY A 323 -15.98 19.24 -2.45
CA GLY A 323 -16.09 19.59 -1.03
C GLY A 323 -15.54 18.48 -0.13
N LEU A 324 -14.52 18.79 0.66
CA LEU A 324 -13.98 17.94 1.73
C LEU A 324 -14.74 18.18 3.07
N ASP A 325 -16.07 18.16 2.98
CA ASP A 325 -17.04 18.62 3.98
C ASP A 325 -18.06 17.53 4.37
N GLY A 326 -17.78 16.27 4.00
CA GLY A 326 -18.58 15.10 4.36
C GLY A 326 -19.86 14.91 3.52
N ARG A 327 -20.11 15.75 2.51
CA ARG A 327 -21.24 15.55 1.58
C ARG A 327 -21.01 14.40 0.60
N ILE A 328 -19.74 14.07 0.33
CA ILE A 328 -19.32 13.01 -0.57
C ILE A 328 -18.72 11.86 0.23
N ALA A 329 -19.18 10.65 -0.04
CA ALA A 329 -18.60 9.41 0.47
C ALA A 329 -17.55 8.90 -0.53
N PHE A 330 -16.27 9.02 -0.16
CA PHE A 330 -15.13 8.66 -0.99
C PHE A 330 -14.64 7.24 -0.70
N SER A 331 -14.47 6.45 -1.76
CA SER A 331 -13.62 5.26 -1.73
C SER A 331 -12.19 5.63 -2.14
N ASP A 332 -11.21 4.78 -1.83
CA ASP A 332 -9.84 5.00 -2.32
C ASP A 332 -9.72 4.96 -3.84
N ARG A 333 -10.66 4.32 -4.54
CA ARG A 333 -10.70 4.41 -6.00
C ARG A 333 -10.99 5.84 -6.47
N ALA A 334 -11.90 6.55 -5.80
CA ALA A 334 -12.19 7.95 -6.09
C ALA A 334 -11.00 8.84 -5.71
N ILE A 335 -10.43 8.62 -4.52
CA ILE A 335 -9.26 9.37 -4.01
C ILE A 335 -8.09 9.20 -4.98
N GLY A 336 -7.77 7.96 -5.37
CA GLY A 336 -6.73 7.66 -6.33
C GLY A 336 -6.94 8.29 -7.70
N PHE A 337 -8.19 8.34 -8.17
CA PHE A 337 -8.53 9.04 -9.41
C PHE A 337 -8.25 10.55 -9.34
N LEU A 338 -8.52 11.18 -8.19
CA LEU A 338 -8.23 12.59 -7.93
C LEU A 338 -6.74 12.88 -7.64
N SER A 339 -5.95 11.84 -7.39
CA SER A 339 -4.50 11.92 -7.16
C SER A 339 -3.67 11.65 -8.41
N ARG A 340 -4.29 11.49 -9.58
CA ARG A 340 -3.56 11.20 -10.82
C ARG A 340 -2.82 12.43 -11.36
N PRO A 341 -1.63 12.22 -11.98
CA PRO A 341 -0.92 13.29 -12.68
C PRO A 341 -1.69 13.78 -13.92
N PHE A 342 -2.65 13.00 -14.42
CA PHE A 342 -3.55 13.32 -15.52
C PHE A 342 -4.98 12.97 -15.10
N LEU A 343 -5.90 13.94 -15.10
CA LEU A 343 -7.31 13.77 -14.73
C LEU A 343 -8.21 14.19 -15.91
N PRO A 344 -8.88 13.25 -16.61
CA PRO A 344 -9.01 11.82 -16.29
C PRO A 344 -7.76 10.96 -16.55
N ASP A 345 -7.62 9.91 -15.74
CA ASP A 345 -6.53 8.94 -15.83
C ASP A 345 -6.40 8.36 -17.25
N GLY A 346 -5.19 8.31 -17.77
CA GLY A 346 -4.89 7.83 -19.13
C GLY A 346 -5.20 8.78 -20.27
N ILE A 347 -5.42 10.08 -20.01
CA ILE A 347 -5.47 11.12 -21.05
C ILE A 347 -4.39 12.16 -20.77
N ASP A 348 -3.24 12.05 -21.43
CA ASP A 348 -2.02 12.84 -21.11
C ASP A 348 -2.20 14.34 -21.39
N ALA A 349 -3.12 14.69 -22.29
CA ALA A 349 -3.47 16.07 -22.59
C ALA A 349 -4.28 16.77 -21.47
N SER A 350 -4.65 16.04 -20.41
CA SER A 350 -5.38 16.58 -19.27
C SER A 350 -4.44 17.12 -18.19
N GLY A 351 -4.92 18.06 -17.38
CA GLY A 351 -4.18 18.56 -16.23
C GLY A 351 -4.20 17.58 -15.04
N PRO A 352 -3.36 17.82 -14.01
CA PRO A 352 -3.33 16.99 -12.81
C PRO A 352 -4.65 17.02 -12.05
N GLY A 353 -4.94 15.94 -11.34
CA GLY A 353 -6.02 15.90 -10.37
C GLY A 353 -5.72 16.79 -9.16
N PRO A 354 -6.75 17.18 -8.38
CA PRO A 354 -6.60 18.17 -7.32
C PRO A 354 -5.70 17.71 -6.16
N PHE A 355 -5.41 16.42 -6.04
CA PHE A 355 -4.49 15.88 -5.04
C PHE A 355 -3.13 15.48 -5.60
N SER A 356 -2.86 15.78 -6.88
CA SER A 356 -1.57 15.51 -7.52
C SER A 356 -0.70 16.78 -7.62
N ARG A 357 0.61 16.60 -7.75
CA ARG A 357 1.51 17.72 -8.11
C ARG A 357 1.32 18.10 -9.59
N PRO A 358 1.47 19.38 -9.95
CA PRO A 358 1.53 19.77 -11.35
C PRO A 358 2.80 19.26 -12.03
N THR A 359 2.73 19.06 -13.34
CA THR A 359 3.93 18.96 -14.19
C THR A 359 4.57 20.35 -14.25
N PRO A 360 5.88 20.53 -13.95
CA PRO A 360 6.98 19.55 -13.97
C PRO A 360 7.37 18.93 -12.62
N ASP A 361 6.71 19.29 -11.52
CA ASP A 361 7.12 18.89 -10.16
C ASP A 361 6.80 17.43 -9.82
N PHE A 362 5.91 16.81 -10.60
CA PHE A 362 5.46 15.45 -10.39
C PHE A 362 6.57 14.40 -10.62
N SER A 363 6.65 13.43 -9.71
CA SER A 363 7.32 12.14 -9.95
C SER A 363 6.65 11.04 -9.12
N VAL A 364 6.98 9.77 -9.37
CA VAL A 364 6.54 8.66 -8.50
C VAL A 364 7.04 8.80 -7.04
N PHE A 365 8.02 9.67 -6.79
CA PHE A 365 8.50 10.01 -5.45
C PHE A 365 7.98 11.36 -4.91
N ASN A 366 7.18 12.08 -5.70
CA ASN A 366 6.56 13.37 -5.35
C ASN A 366 5.17 13.45 -6.01
N ASP A 367 4.26 12.57 -5.58
CA ASP A 367 3.00 12.32 -6.29
C ASP A 367 1.88 13.33 -5.96
N GLY A 368 1.99 14.07 -4.86
CA GLY A 368 0.96 15.03 -4.44
C GLY A 368 0.72 15.02 -2.94
N LEU A 369 -0.55 15.03 -2.57
CA LEU A 369 -1.01 15.09 -1.18
C LEU A 369 -0.49 13.91 -0.35
N GLN A 370 -0.36 12.71 -0.95
CA GLN A 370 0.15 11.53 -0.25
C GLN A 370 1.56 11.76 0.29
N VAL A 371 2.50 12.19 -0.56
CA VAL A 371 3.84 12.58 -0.12
C VAL A 371 3.81 13.78 0.81
N GLU A 372 3.00 14.80 0.49
CA GLU A 372 2.99 16.03 1.29
C GLU A 372 2.63 15.76 2.75
N LEU A 373 1.68 14.85 3.01
CA LEU A 373 1.28 14.47 4.36
C LEU A 373 2.45 13.93 5.19
N VAL A 374 3.34 13.14 4.58
CA VAL A 374 4.47 12.47 5.24
C VAL A 374 5.80 13.19 5.08
N LYS A 375 5.88 14.22 4.22
CA LYS A 375 7.13 14.88 3.81
C LYS A 375 8.00 15.37 4.96
N GLU A 376 7.39 15.99 5.96
CA GLU A 376 8.09 16.49 7.13
C GLU A 376 8.74 15.36 7.94
N VAL A 377 7.97 14.30 8.22
CA VAL A 377 8.42 13.12 8.97
C VAL A 377 9.47 12.32 8.18
N LEU A 378 9.33 12.24 6.85
CA LEU A 378 10.37 11.66 5.98
C LEU A 378 11.66 12.50 5.97
N GLY A 379 11.55 13.83 6.01
CA GLY A 379 12.69 14.72 6.16
C GLY A 379 13.48 14.44 7.44
N GLU A 380 12.78 14.20 8.55
CA GLU A 380 13.40 13.80 9.82
C GLU A 380 14.17 12.46 9.69
N VAL A 381 13.61 11.44 9.01
CA VAL A 381 14.31 10.17 8.75
C VAL A 381 15.62 10.39 7.99
N LEU A 382 15.58 11.22 6.94
CA LEU A 382 16.72 11.46 6.06
C LEU A 382 17.80 12.34 6.71
N VAL A 383 17.41 13.32 7.52
CA VAL A 383 18.30 14.29 8.16
C VAL A 383 18.82 13.80 9.51
N LEU A 384 17.93 13.36 10.40
CA LEU A 384 18.28 12.98 11.78
C LEU A 384 18.83 11.54 11.87
N ARG A 385 18.77 10.77 10.78
CA ARG A 385 19.28 9.39 10.66
C ARG A 385 18.71 8.41 11.68
N ASN A 386 17.65 8.82 12.38
CA ASN A 386 16.84 8.01 13.27
C ASN A 386 15.41 8.03 12.73
N PRO A 387 14.76 6.87 12.56
CA PRO A 387 13.35 6.84 12.23
C PRO A 387 12.56 7.52 13.36
N PRO A 388 11.71 8.50 13.06
CA PRO A 388 10.87 9.13 14.05
C PRO A 388 9.92 8.10 14.65
N THR A 389 9.73 8.20 15.97
CA THR A 389 8.76 7.40 16.71
C THR A 389 7.44 8.16 16.78
N GLY A 390 6.32 7.45 16.57
CA GLY A 390 4.99 8.06 16.46
C GLY A 390 4.58 8.27 15.00
N ASP A 391 3.47 8.96 14.79
CA ASP A 391 2.73 9.03 13.53
C ASP A 391 3.54 9.59 12.34
N CYS A 392 3.30 9.03 11.16
CA CYS A 392 3.86 9.49 9.88
C CYS A 392 3.26 10.81 9.37
N THR A 393 2.16 11.28 9.95
CA THR A 393 1.57 12.57 9.59
C THR A 393 1.21 13.34 10.85
N ARG A 394 1.09 14.66 10.71
CA ARG A 394 0.57 15.55 11.77
C ARG A 394 -0.92 15.83 11.59
N VAL A 395 -1.57 15.23 10.59
CA VAL A 395 -3.01 15.41 10.32
C VAL A 395 -3.81 14.36 11.10
N PRO A 396 -4.71 14.76 12.01
CA PRO A 396 -5.47 13.82 12.81
C PRO A 396 -6.29 12.82 11.97
N GLY A 397 -6.12 11.54 12.31
CA GLY A 397 -6.77 10.40 11.66
C GLY A 397 -6.01 9.78 10.49
N LEU A 398 -4.82 10.29 10.18
CA LEU A 398 -3.94 9.78 9.13
C LEU A 398 -2.59 9.30 9.71
N ALA A 399 -2.62 8.61 10.86
CA ALA A 399 -1.40 8.31 11.64
C ALA A 399 -0.31 7.56 10.86
N ASN A 400 -0.65 6.73 9.86
CA ASN A 400 0.32 6.09 8.96
C ASN A 400 0.25 6.60 7.51
N GLY A 401 -0.40 7.75 7.27
CA GLY A 401 -0.60 8.31 5.93
C GLY A 401 -1.88 7.83 5.24
N ILE A 402 -1.92 8.00 3.92
CA ILE A 402 -3.03 7.62 3.04
C ILE A 402 -2.53 6.67 1.95
N GLN A 403 -3.47 5.96 1.34
CA GLN A 403 -3.24 5.28 0.07
C GLN A 403 -4.17 5.86 -1.01
N ILE A 404 -3.69 5.83 -2.25
CA ILE A 404 -4.34 6.44 -3.42
C ILE A 404 -4.62 5.41 -4.54
N PHE A 405 -4.97 4.17 -4.15
CA PHE A 405 -5.41 3.13 -5.07
C PHE A 405 -6.50 2.23 -4.46
N PRO A 406 -7.34 1.57 -5.29
CA PRO A 406 -8.60 0.97 -4.84
C PRO A 406 -8.46 -0.08 -3.74
N GLY A 407 -9.53 -0.25 -2.95
CA GLY A 407 -9.58 -1.25 -1.87
C GLY A 407 -10.18 -0.77 -0.56
N SER A 408 -10.88 0.37 -0.50
CA SER A 408 -11.59 0.81 0.71
C SER A 408 -12.92 1.45 0.39
N VAL A 409 -13.81 1.42 1.38
CA VAL A 409 -15.08 2.15 1.37
C VAL A 409 -15.40 2.68 2.77
N PRO A 410 -16.05 3.86 2.87
CA PRO A 410 -16.48 4.43 4.13
C PRO A 410 -17.73 3.71 4.67
N LEU A 411 -17.86 3.65 5.99
CA LEU A 411 -18.94 2.99 6.71
C LEU A 411 -19.90 4.04 7.29
N TYR A 412 -21.19 3.88 7.02
CA TYR A 412 -22.24 4.82 7.40
C TYR A 412 -23.32 4.15 8.24
N ARG A 413 -23.93 4.95 9.12
CA ARG A 413 -25.20 4.65 9.78
C ARG A 413 -26.18 5.78 9.45
N GLY A 414 -27.11 5.49 8.55
CA GLY A 414 -27.89 6.54 7.89
C GLY A 414 -26.95 7.42 7.05
N ARG A 415 -26.94 8.73 7.31
CA ARG A 415 -26.02 9.68 6.66
C ARG A 415 -24.79 10.04 7.50
N ARG A 416 -24.66 9.48 8.71
CA ARG A 416 -23.50 9.73 9.59
C ARG A 416 -22.38 8.74 9.27
N LEU A 417 -21.21 9.27 8.94
CA LEU A 417 -19.97 8.49 8.85
C LEU A 417 -19.60 7.94 10.24
N ILE A 418 -19.29 6.65 10.32
CA ILE A 418 -18.92 5.96 11.58
C ILE A 418 -17.61 5.19 11.49
N GLY A 419 -16.95 5.19 10.33
CA GLY A 419 -15.67 4.52 10.13
C GLY A 419 -15.41 4.19 8.67
N ALA A 420 -14.50 3.25 8.43
CA ALA A 420 -14.21 2.73 7.10
C ALA A 420 -13.64 1.31 7.18
N VAL A 421 -13.75 0.57 6.07
CA VAL A 421 -13.06 -0.70 5.85
C VAL A 421 -12.06 -0.55 4.72
N GLY A 422 -10.85 -1.07 4.91
CA GLY A 422 -9.79 -1.09 3.92
C GLY A 422 -9.21 -2.50 3.73
N VAL A 423 -8.83 -2.81 2.51
CA VAL A 423 -8.39 -4.13 2.07
C VAL A 423 -7.17 -4.03 1.19
N SER A 424 -6.17 -4.87 1.43
CA SER A 424 -4.97 -4.94 0.59
C SER A 424 -4.31 -6.31 0.60
N GLY A 425 -3.97 -6.83 -0.57
CA GLY A 425 -3.08 -7.99 -0.71
C GLY A 425 -3.14 -8.74 -2.04
N ASP A 426 -4.15 -8.48 -2.87
CA ASP A 426 -4.28 -9.09 -4.20
C ASP A 426 -4.44 -7.99 -5.27
N GLY A 427 -5.09 -8.27 -6.41
CA GLY A 427 -5.40 -7.24 -7.39
C GLY A 427 -6.37 -6.18 -6.83
N VAL A 428 -6.27 -4.93 -7.31
CA VAL A 428 -7.08 -3.81 -6.79
C VAL A 428 -8.59 -3.98 -6.97
N ASP A 429 -9.02 -4.70 -8.00
CA ASP A 429 -10.44 -5.04 -8.20
C ASP A 429 -10.88 -6.17 -7.24
N GLN A 430 -9.96 -7.04 -6.81
CA GLN A 430 -10.19 -8.00 -5.71
C GLN A 430 -10.27 -7.30 -4.35
N ASP A 431 -9.46 -6.28 -4.10
CA ASP A 431 -9.54 -5.51 -2.86
C ASP A 431 -10.90 -4.79 -2.76
N ASP A 432 -11.37 -4.16 -3.85
CA ASP A 432 -12.67 -3.49 -3.91
C ASP A 432 -13.86 -4.41 -3.61
N ILE A 433 -13.91 -5.61 -4.20
CA ILE A 433 -15.02 -6.53 -3.96
C ILE A 433 -15.05 -7.00 -2.49
N VAL A 434 -13.88 -7.17 -1.87
CA VAL A 434 -13.77 -7.56 -0.47
C VAL A 434 -14.16 -6.40 0.45
N ALA A 435 -13.74 -5.18 0.14
CA ALA A 435 -14.10 -3.98 0.90
C ALA A 435 -15.62 -3.74 0.85
N ALA A 436 -16.22 -3.82 -0.35
CA ALA A 436 -17.66 -3.68 -0.52
C ALA A 436 -18.46 -4.76 0.23
N ALA A 437 -18.00 -6.01 0.20
CA ALA A 437 -18.64 -7.08 0.96
C ALA A 437 -18.48 -6.91 2.48
N GLY A 438 -17.33 -6.39 2.93
CA GLY A 438 -17.09 -6.03 4.33
C GLY A 438 -18.03 -4.93 4.82
N SER A 439 -18.35 -3.95 3.98
CA SER A 439 -19.25 -2.84 4.34
C SER A 439 -20.73 -3.19 4.38
N ALA A 440 -21.13 -4.43 4.07
CA ALA A 440 -22.53 -4.81 3.96
C ALA A 440 -23.31 -4.57 5.26
N GLY A 441 -24.35 -3.72 5.20
CA GLY A 441 -25.12 -3.23 6.35
C GLY A 441 -24.66 -1.88 6.91
N PHE A 442 -23.62 -1.28 6.32
CA PHE A 442 -23.05 0.03 6.66
C PHE A 442 -22.67 0.82 5.41
N GLU A 443 -23.32 0.55 4.28
CA GLU A 443 -22.97 1.18 3.02
C GLU A 443 -23.28 2.69 3.05
N ALA A 444 -22.44 3.48 2.39
CA ALA A 444 -22.76 4.88 2.14
C ALA A 444 -24.09 5.01 1.36
N PRO A 445 -24.95 5.99 1.71
CA PRO A 445 -26.12 6.33 0.91
C PRO A 445 -25.77 6.53 -0.56
N SER A 446 -26.56 5.97 -1.47
CA SER A 446 -26.23 5.91 -2.90
C SER A 446 -26.15 7.28 -3.58
N ASP A 447 -26.80 8.29 -3.01
CA ASP A 447 -26.76 9.70 -3.43
C ASP A 447 -25.51 10.44 -2.95
N MET A 448 -24.84 9.95 -1.89
CA MET A 448 -23.60 10.55 -1.36
C MET A 448 -22.34 9.98 -1.99
N ARG A 449 -22.41 8.80 -2.62
CA ARG A 449 -21.22 8.12 -3.16
C ARG A 449 -20.51 8.97 -4.19
N ALA A 450 -19.18 8.91 -4.20
CA ALA A 450 -18.34 9.67 -5.12
C ALA A 450 -18.75 9.47 -6.58
N ASP A 451 -19.30 8.32 -6.95
CA ASP A 451 -19.82 8.07 -8.29
C ASP A 451 -21.11 8.83 -8.64
N ARG A 452 -21.57 9.76 -7.80
CA ARG A 452 -22.57 10.78 -8.13
C ARG A 452 -21.97 12.14 -8.45
N VAL A 453 -20.65 12.26 -8.34
CA VAL A 453 -19.90 13.50 -8.57
C VAL A 453 -19.21 13.43 -9.92
N THR A 454 -19.23 14.54 -10.65
CA THR A 454 -18.52 14.71 -11.92
C THR A 454 -17.47 15.79 -11.76
N VAL A 455 -16.24 15.49 -12.15
CA VAL A 455 -15.10 16.42 -12.16
C VAL A 455 -14.61 16.56 -13.59
N ARG A 456 -14.53 17.80 -14.08
CA ARG A 456 -14.05 18.11 -15.44
C ARG A 456 -14.73 17.25 -16.53
N GLY A 457 -16.03 17.03 -16.38
CA GLY A 457 -16.84 16.22 -17.32
C GLY A 457 -16.76 14.71 -17.14
N VAL A 458 -16.01 14.19 -16.15
CA VAL A 458 -15.87 12.76 -15.89
C VAL A 458 -16.42 12.39 -14.51
N ARG A 459 -17.25 11.35 -14.46
CA ARG A 459 -17.81 10.81 -13.22
C ARG A 459 -16.71 10.12 -12.41
N LEU A 460 -16.62 10.42 -11.11
CA LEU A 460 -15.66 9.73 -10.25
C LEU A 460 -16.01 8.25 -10.11
N PRO A 461 -15.02 7.37 -10.01
CA PRO A 461 -15.26 5.96 -9.71
C PRO A 461 -15.56 5.75 -8.22
N TYR A 462 -16.26 4.66 -7.86
CA TYR A 462 -16.47 4.28 -6.45
C TYR A 462 -15.90 2.90 -6.13
N VAL A 463 -16.48 1.83 -6.67
CA VAL A 463 -15.91 0.47 -6.61
C VAL A 463 -15.99 -0.19 -7.98
N LYS A 464 -15.07 -1.11 -8.27
CA LYS A 464 -15.08 -1.90 -9.50
C LYS A 464 -14.85 -3.37 -9.18
N PHE A 465 -15.67 -4.23 -9.76
CA PHE A 465 -15.60 -5.67 -9.55
C PHE A 465 -15.07 -6.40 -10.79
N PRO A 466 -14.29 -7.48 -10.61
CA PRO A 466 -13.85 -8.32 -11.74
C PRO A 466 -15.05 -8.96 -12.45
N ARG A 467 -15.00 -9.05 -13.80
CA ARG A 467 -16.08 -9.66 -14.61
C ARG A 467 -16.44 -11.09 -14.20
N ARG A 468 -15.44 -11.86 -13.77
CA ARG A 468 -15.61 -13.20 -13.18
C ARG A 468 -14.98 -13.14 -11.79
N PRO A 469 -15.71 -12.83 -10.73
CA PRO A 469 -15.09 -12.58 -9.43
C PRO A 469 -14.84 -13.86 -8.64
N THR A 470 -15.51 -14.97 -8.94
CA THR A 470 -15.46 -16.21 -8.15
C THR A 470 -14.42 -17.22 -8.63
N THR A 471 -13.99 -18.09 -7.71
CA THR A 471 -13.16 -19.28 -7.98
C THR A 471 -13.94 -20.45 -8.58
N ARG A 472 -15.27 -20.34 -8.65
CA ARG A 472 -16.18 -21.27 -9.34
C ARG A 472 -16.55 -20.74 -10.70
#